data_AF-A0A4Z1G1S5-F1
#
_entry.id   AF-A0A4Z1G1S5-F1
#
_cell.length_a   1.000
_cell.length_b   1.000
_cell.length_c   1.000
_cell.angle_alpha   90.00
_cell.angle_beta   90.00
_cell.angle_gamma   90.00
#
_symmetry.space_group_name_H-M   'P 1'
#
loop_
_entity.id
_entity.type
_entity.pdbx_description
1 polymer ?
#
loop_
_entity_poly.entity_id
_entity_poly.type
_entity_poly.pdbx_seq_one_letter_code
_entity_poly.pdbx_strand_id
1 'polypeptide(L)'
;MNNEREKGNGSVGQPKPSLVVGPIAVLNVRKKVVENFLSEKYQVHLYCAGEKTPILSRESLKSLKTPEYHIFVTNFEWLRAKHKGQNKPDLRAVFDTVIIDGAHTIKDENTGEYEVLRNLVPRNFILLTGTPVMNRDVDIAAMLSLFRPDSLWEDMHCDRKTNPFHLEDDHPFAVLRATSFAVHRYLDTLPEKDHVKRGEWLERIYDIVLLKQGFGTTMNGVSIGSAIPPVKTTIHHWFRYRRKGGQCDGGHFGRK
;
A
#
# COMPACT_ATOMS: atom_id res chain seq x y z
N MET A 1 18.23 -11.63 -8.45
CA MET A 1 18.36 -11.67 -6.98
C MET A 1 17.14 -12.38 -6.43
N ASN A 2 17.35 -13.60 -5.91
CA ASN A 2 16.31 -14.50 -5.42
C ASN A 2 15.58 -13.87 -4.24
N ASN A 3 14.26 -13.78 -4.35
CA ASN A 3 13.39 -13.28 -3.31
C ASN A 3 12.98 -14.45 -2.41
N GLU A 4 13.96 -15.04 -1.71
CA GLU A 4 13.70 -16.09 -0.73
C GLU A 4 13.03 -15.45 0.49
N ARG A 5 11.69 -15.55 0.54
CA ARG A 5 10.95 -15.44 1.79
C ARG A 5 11.18 -16.76 2.52
N GLU A 6 11.81 -16.71 3.69
CA GLU A 6 12.04 -17.90 4.51
C GLU A 6 10.74 -18.68 4.66
N LYS A 7 10.75 -19.97 4.32
CA LYS A 7 9.62 -20.89 4.53
C LYS A 7 9.38 -20.97 6.04
N GLY A 8 8.38 -20.23 6.52
CA GLY A 8 8.01 -20.25 7.93
C GLY A 8 7.42 -21.61 8.30
N ASN A 9 8.04 -22.27 9.28
CA ASN A 9 7.58 -23.52 9.89
C ASN A 9 6.27 -23.36 10.68
N GLY A 10 5.16 -22.91 10.07
CA GLY A 10 3.80 -22.94 10.66
C GLY A 10 3.56 -22.23 12.02
N SER A 11 4.61 -21.77 12.71
CA SER A 11 4.56 -21.09 13.98
C SER A 11 4.31 -19.61 13.70
N VAL A 12 3.26 -19.05 14.30
CA VAL A 12 3.05 -17.60 14.31
C VAL A 12 4.25 -16.99 15.06
N GLY A 13 5.23 -16.49 14.31
CA GLY A 13 6.38 -15.79 14.90
C GLY A 13 5.93 -14.63 15.78
N GLN A 14 6.83 -14.13 16.63
CA GLN A 14 6.56 -13.02 17.56
C GLN A 14 5.82 -11.86 16.86
N PRO A 15 4.77 -11.29 17.48
CA PRO A 15 4.03 -10.18 16.89
C PRO A 15 4.94 -8.99 16.57
N LYS A 16 4.65 -8.31 15.47
CA LYS A 16 5.41 -7.16 14.99
C LYS A 16 4.49 -5.96 14.76
N PRO A 17 5.04 -4.73 14.75
CA PRO A 17 4.25 -3.54 14.45
C PRO A 17 3.72 -3.52 13.02
N SER A 18 2.81 -2.59 12.77
CA SER A 18 2.28 -2.30 11.43
C SER A 18 2.80 -0.98 10.88
N LEU A 19 2.93 -0.88 9.56
CA LEU A 19 3.32 0.32 8.84
C LEU A 19 2.21 0.76 7.89
N VAL A 20 1.91 2.04 7.87
CA VAL A 20 0.99 2.69 6.93
C VAL A 20 1.79 3.71 6.12
N VAL A 21 1.76 3.57 4.80
CA VAL A 21 2.45 4.45 3.86
C VAL A 21 1.40 5.16 3.02
N GLY A 22 1.45 6.48 2.91
CA GLY A 22 0.49 7.22 2.08
C GLY A 22 0.98 8.62 1.68
N PRO A 23 0.16 9.36 0.92
CA PRO A 23 0.50 10.72 0.49
C PRO A 23 0.67 11.68 1.68
N ILE A 24 1.68 12.54 1.62
CA ILE A 24 1.99 13.49 2.72
C ILE A 24 0.80 14.35 3.12
N ALA A 25 0.00 14.79 2.14
CA ALA A 25 -1.15 15.68 2.33
C ALA A 25 -2.24 15.08 3.24
N VAL A 26 -2.35 13.75 3.31
CA VAL A 26 -3.40 13.08 4.07
C VAL A 26 -2.90 12.47 5.38
N LEU A 27 -1.59 12.42 5.65
CA LEU A 27 -1.05 11.67 6.80
C LEU A 27 -1.61 12.13 8.16
N ASN A 28 -1.72 13.44 8.38
CA ASN A 28 -2.29 13.97 9.63
C ASN A 28 -3.77 13.60 9.79
N VAL A 29 -4.52 13.58 8.69
CA VAL A 29 -5.93 13.15 8.69
C VAL A 29 -6.00 11.65 8.95
N ARG A 30 -5.16 10.84 8.29
CA ARG A 30 -5.08 9.39 8.49
C ARG A 30 -4.72 9.03 9.92
N LYS A 31 -3.72 9.69 10.51
CA LYS A 31 -3.37 9.51 11.93
C LYS A 31 -4.58 9.72 12.84
N LYS A 32 -5.27 10.85 12.70
CA LYS A 32 -6.46 11.16 13.51
C LYS A 32 -7.57 10.13 13.33
N VAL A 33 -7.82 9.70 12.09
CA VAL A 33 -8.80 8.65 11.80
C VAL A 33 -8.40 7.36 12.53
N VAL A 34 -7.16 6.91 12.37
CA VAL A 34 -6.68 5.69 13.05
C VAL A 34 -6.81 5.81 14.56
N GLU A 35 -6.42 6.94 15.16
CA GLU A 35 -6.56 7.20 16.60
C GLU A 35 -8.03 7.21 17.06
N ASN A 36 -8.96 7.70 16.25
CA ASN A 36 -10.38 7.75 16.59
C ASN A 36 -11.08 6.38 16.49
N PHE A 37 -10.63 5.51 15.59
CA PHE A 37 -11.24 4.20 15.36
C PHE A 37 -10.63 3.08 16.21
N LEU A 38 -9.40 3.27 16.69
CA LEU A 38 -8.71 2.27 17.51
C LEU A 38 -8.87 2.55 19.00
N SER A 39 -8.91 1.46 19.78
CA SER A 39 -8.89 1.56 21.25
C SER A 39 -7.59 2.20 21.74
N GLU A 40 -7.64 2.82 22.93
CA GLU A 40 -6.52 3.53 23.57
C GLU A 40 -5.21 2.72 23.74
N LYS A 41 -5.29 1.38 23.65
CA LYS A 41 -4.10 0.51 23.68
C LYS A 41 -3.17 0.72 22.47
N TYR A 42 -3.68 1.19 21.33
CA TYR A 42 -2.90 1.38 20.11
C TYR A 42 -2.14 2.71 20.15
N GLN A 43 -0.86 2.66 19.79
CA GLN A 43 0.02 3.82 19.71
C GLN A 43 0.34 4.13 18.24
N VAL A 44 -0.04 5.32 17.78
CA VAL A 44 0.14 5.74 16.39
C VAL A 44 1.29 6.75 16.29
N HIS A 45 2.34 6.36 15.57
CA HIS A 45 3.58 7.14 15.44
C HIS A 45 3.67 7.76 14.05
N LEU A 46 3.84 9.07 13.96
CA LEU A 46 3.92 9.79 12.69
C LEU A 46 5.36 10.09 12.29
N TYR A 47 5.75 9.64 11.11
CA TYR A 47 7.07 9.84 10.51
C TYR A 47 6.92 10.60 9.18
N CYS A 48 7.12 11.91 9.22
CA CYS A 48 7.11 12.77 8.04
C CYS A 48 8.52 13.25 7.69
N ALA A 49 8.72 13.62 6.43
CA ALA A 49 9.96 14.25 5.97
C ALA A 49 10.27 15.51 6.80
N GLY A 50 11.37 15.47 7.54
CA GLY A 50 11.87 16.54 8.41
C GLY A 50 13.21 16.13 9.02
N GLU A 51 14.11 17.10 9.24
CA GLU A 51 15.49 16.82 9.68
C GLU A 51 15.56 16.13 11.05
N LYS A 52 14.60 16.41 11.94
CA LYS A 52 14.54 15.87 13.30
C LYS A 52 13.77 14.54 13.44
N THR A 53 13.19 14.03 12.35
CA THR A 53 12.42 12.78 12.42
C THR A 53 13.38 11.61 12.61
N PRO A 54 13.24 10.80 13.69
CA PRO A 54 14.14 9.68 13.96
C PRO A 54 14.10 8.66 12.83
N ILE A 55 15.22 7.97 12.60
CA ILE A 55 15.27 6.87 11.64
C ILE A 55 14.72 5.62 12.33
N LEU A 56 13.83 4.88 11.65
CA LEU A 56 13.38 3.59 12.14
C LEU A 56 14.50 2.57 11.99
N SER A 57 14.85 1.86 13.05
CA SER A 57 15.79 0.74 12.97
C SER A 57 15.17 -0.53 13.55
N ARG A 58 15.69 -1.67 13.13
CA ARG A 58 15.28 -2.97 13.65
C ARG A 58 15.48 -3.06 15.16
N GLU A 59 16.53 -2.45 15.70
CA GLU A 59 16.85 -2.43 17.13
C GLU A 59 15.81 -1.63 17.91
N SER A 60 15.46 -0.43 17.43
CA SER A 60 14.42 0.41 18.04
C SER A 60 13.05 -0.25 18.01
N LEU A 61 12.76 -1.03 16.97
CA LEU A 61 11.47 -1.71 16.82
C LEU A 61 11.41 -3.01 17.65
N LYS A 62 12.54 -3.70 17.84
CA LYS A 62 12.65 -4.87 18.72
C LYS A 62 12.54 -4.55 20.22
N SER A 63 12.88 -3.32 20.62
CA SER A 63 12.79 -2.89 22.02
C SER A 63 11.40 -2.42 22.44
N LEU A 64 10.44 -2.36 21.50
CA LEU A 64 9.06 -2.00 21.79
C LEU A 64 8.43 -3.04 22.73
N LYS A 65 7.75 -2.54 23.77
CA LYS A 65 6.81 -3.36 24.54
C LYS A 65 5.53 -3.49 23.73
N THR A 66 4.93 -4.69 23.69
CA THR A 66 3.68 -4.97 22.96
C THR A 66 3.68 -4.46 21.51
N PRO A 67 4.64 -4.91 20.67
CA PRO A 67 4.86 -4.40 19.32
C PRO A 67 3.61 -4.40 18.42
N GLU A 68 2.69 -5.34 18.64
CA GLU A 68 1.41 -5.47 17.91
C GLU A 68 0.48 -4.25 18.06
N TYR A 69 0.67 -3.44 19.10
CA TYR A 69 -0.11 -2.22 19.32
C TYR A 69 0.53 -0.96 18.75
N HIS A 70 1.69 -1.08 18.07
CA HIS A 70 2.37 0.05 17.46
C HIS A 70 2.07 0.14 15.96
N ILE A 71 1.59 1.31 15.53
CA ILE A 71 1.30 1.62 14.12
C ILE A 71 2.15 2.81 13.70
N PHE A 72 2.99 2.61 12.70
CA PHE A 72 3.83 3.65 12.13
C PHE A 72 3.16 4.22 10.88
N VAL A 73 3.03 5.54 10.79
CA VAL A 73 2.40 6.24 9.66
C VAL A 73 3.43 7.13 8.98
N THR A 74 3.65 6.95 7.68
CA THR A 74 4.69 7.68 6.93
C THR A 74 4.30 7.89 5.46
N ASN A 75 5.18 8.55 4.71
CA ASN A 75 5.07 8.71 3.26
C ASN A 75 6.25 8.06 2.52
N PHE A 76 6.08 7.91 1.21
CA PHE A 76 7.09 7.38 0.30
C PHE A 76 8.40 8.17 0.33
N GLU A 77 8.33 9.50 0.39
CA GLU A 77 9.51 10.37 0.39
C GLU A 77 10.40 10.13 1.60
N TRP A 78 9.82 10.02 2.80
CA TRP A 78 10.54 9.74 4.03
C TRP A 78 11.15 8.34 4.00
N LEU A 79 10.38 7.33 3.59
CA LEU A 79 10.87 5.95 3.45
C LEU A 79 12.07 5.92 2.49
N ARG A 80 11.95 6.56 1.34
CA ARG A 80 13.03 6.65 0.35
C ARG A 80 14.25 7.37 0.90
N ALA A 81 14.07 8.53 1.52
CA ALA A 81 15.19 9.33 2.04
C ALA A 81 15.95 8.61 3.17
N LYS A 82 15.26 7.82 3.99
CA LYS A 82 15.84 7.20 5.18
C LYS A 82 16.27 5.75 4.98
N HIS A 83 15.66 5.01 4.04
CA HIS A 83 15.85 3.56 3.88
C HIS A 83 16.31 3.12 2.49
N LYS A 84 16.44 4.03 1.51
CA LYS A 84 17.01 3.68 0.20
C LYS A 84 18.54 3.75 0.21
N GLY A 85 19.19 2.72 -0.36
CA GLY A 85 20.63 2.70 -0.64
C GLY A 85 21.48 1.98 0.40
N GLN A 86 22.79 1.95 0.16
CA GLN A 86 23.76 1.29 1.03
C GLN A 86 23.92 2.03 2.36
N ASN A 87 24.24 1.30 3.43
CA ASN A 87 24.46 1.81 4.79
C ASN A 87 23.23 2.49 5.46
N LYS A 88 22.02 2.22 4.97
CA LYS A 88 20.78 2.61 5.65
C LYS A 88 20.27 1.47 6.55
N PRO A 89 19.55 1.77 7.64
CA PRO A 89 18.96 0.73 8.47
C PRO A 89 18.00 -0.15 7.68
N ASP A 90 18.21 -1.46 7.80
CA ASP A 90 17.38 -2.47 7.15
C ASP A 90 16.07 -2.68 7.92
N LEU A 91 14.95 -2.56 7.20
CA LEU A 91 13.60 -2.78 7.70
C LEU A 91 12.99 -4.09 7.21
N ARG A 92 13.76 -4.96 6.54
CA ARG A 92 13.29 -6.27 6.08
C ARG A 92 12.68 -7.07 7.22
N ALA A 93 11.50 -7.64 7.00
CA ALA A 93 10.78 -8.48 7.95
C ALA A 93 10.60 -7.85 9.35
N VAL A 94 10.60 -6.53 9.48
CA VAL A 94 10.38 -5.85 10.77
C VAL A 94 8.89 -5.61 11.05
N PHE A 95 8.07 -5.52 10.02
CA PHE A 95 6.62 -5.31 10.14
C PHE A 95 5.85 -6.59 9.87
N ASP A 96 4.76 -6.81 10.59
CA ASP A 96 3.81 -7.88 10.22
C ASP A 96 2.94 -7.41 9.05
N THR A 97 2.45 -6.17 9.08
CA THR A 97 1.57 -5.64 8.03
C THR A 97 2.08 -4.31 7.51
N VAL A 98 2.13 -4.17 6.18
CA VAL A 98 2.35 -2.89 5.49
C VAL A 98 1.10 -2.55 4.70
N ILE A 99 0.50 -1.40 5.02
CA ILE A 99 -0.67 -0.84 4.36
C ILE A 99 -0.22 0.33 3.48
N ILE A 100 -0.64 0.34 2.23
CA ILE A 100 -0.28 1.38 1.27
C ILE A 100 -1.55 2.11 0.82
N ASP A 101 -1.70 3.36 1.24
CA ASP A 101 -2.75 4.26 0.79
C ASP A 101 -2.33 4.99 -0.49
N GLY A 102 -3.19 4.97 -1.50
CA GLY A 102 -2.86 5.48 -2.83
C GLY A 102 -1.90 4.59 -3.59
N ALA A 103 -2.08 3.26 -3.53
CA ALA A 103 -1.15 2.28 -4.10
C ALA A 103 -0.89 2.43 -5.61
N HIS A 104 -1.73 3.19 -6.34
CA HIS A 104 -1.49 3.58 -7.74
C HIS A 104 -0.15 4.31 -7.98
N THR A 105 0.49 4.82 -6.92
CA THR A 105 1.85 5.38 -7.00
C THR A 105 2.91 4.32 -7.31
N ILE A 106 2.62 3.04 -7.03
CA ILE A 106 3.53 1.90 -7.23
C ILE A 106 3.19 1.22 -8.55
N LYS A 107 3.56 1.86 -9.65
CA LYS A 107 3.30 1.37 -11.02
C LYS A 107 4.52 0.89 -11.77
N ASP A 108 5.71 1.14 -11.22
CA ASP A 108 6.99 0.84 -11.88
C ASP A 108 7.99 0.25 -10.88
N GLU A 109 8.45 -0.96 -11.20
CA GLU A 109 9.39 -1.76 -10.41
C GLU A 109 10.81 -1.17 -10.39
N ASN A 110 11.09 -0.17 -11.23
CA ASN A 110 12.38 0.52 -11.30
C ASN A 110 12.45 1.78 -10.42
N THR A 111 11.36 2.12 -9.73
CA THR A 111 11.30 3.32 -8.89
C THR A 111 11.96 3.11 -7.53
N GLY A 112 12.48 4.18 -6.94
CA GLY A 112 13.07 4.10 -5.59
C GLY A 112 12.03 3.81 -4.52
N GLU A 113 10.80 4.22 -4.75
CA GLU A 113 9.64 3.94 -3.93
C GLU A 113 9.33 2.44 -3.91
N TYR A 114 9.27 1.80 -5.09
CA TYR A 114 9.10 0.36 -5.19
C TYR A 114 10.26 -0.40 -4.53
N GLU A 115 11.51 0.01 -4.80
CA GLU A 115 12.71 -0.63 -4.25
C GLU A 115 12.66 -0.72 -2.71
N VAL A 116 12.31 0.39 -2.05
CA VAL A 116 12.22 0.42 -0.58
C VAL A 116 11.09 -0.47 -0.07
N LEU A 117 9.92 -0.44 -0.70
CA LEU A 117 8.79 -1.28 -0.31
C LEU A 117 9.08 -2.77 -0.47
N ARG A 118 9.70 -3.16 -1.59
CA ARG A 118 10.10 -4.54 -1.87
C ARG A 118 11.04 -5.06 -0.78
N ASN A 119 11.92 -4.22 -0.26
CA ASN A 119 12.87 -4.58 0.78
C ASN A 119 12.22 -4.76 2.17
N LEU A 120 11.01 -4.25 2.41
CA LEU A 120 10.34 -4.38 3.72
C LEU A 120 9.99 -5.83 4.07
N VAL A 121 9.66 -6.67 3.08
CA VAL A 121 9.29 -8.09 3.24
C VAL A 121 8.40 -8.35 4.49
N PRO A 122 7.25 -7.65 4.63
CA PRO A 122 6.31 -7.91 5.71
C PRO A 122 5.63 -9.27 5.52
N ARG A 123 4.94 -9.73 6.57
CA ARG A 123 4.07 -10.91 6.46
C ARG A 123 2.89 -10.65 5.52
N ASN A 124 2.28 -9.46 5.63
CA ASN A 124 1.11 -9.06 4.88
C ASN A 124 1.32 -7.69 4.21
N PHE A 125 0.90 -7.57 2.96
CA PHE A 125 0.69 -6.28 2.29
C PHE A 125 -0.80 -6.07 2.09
N ILE A 126 -1.27 -4.84 2.34
CA ILE A 126 -2.61 -4.38 1.98
C ILE A 126 -2.47 -3.13 1.13
N LEU A 127 -2.99 -3.18 -0.09
CA LEU A 127 -2.94 -2.06 -1.04
C LEU A 127 -4.32 -1.41 -1.14
N LEU A 128 -4.40 -0.12 -0.85
CA LEU A 128 -5.62 0.68 -0.92
C LEU A 128 -5.51 1.66 -2.08
N THR A 129 -6.40 1.53 -3.07
CA THR A 129 -6.47 2.46 -4.20
C THR A 129 -7.86 2.46 -4.80
N GLY A 130 -8.32 3.63 -5.25
CA GLY A 130 -9.53 3.73 -6.06
C GLY A 130 -9.30 3.40 -7.54
N THR A 131 -8.04 3.37 -7.97
CA THR A 131 -7.63 3.24 -9.38
C THR A 131 -6.42 2.30 -9.47
N PRO A 132 -6.61 0.97 -9.51
CA PRO A 132 -5.51 0.01 -9.50
C PRO A 132 -4.68 0.02 -10.79
N VAL A 133 -5.29 0.38 -11.93
CA VAL A 133 -4.63 0.61 -13.21
C VAL A 133 -4.86 2.07 -13.59
N MET A 134 -3.79 2.78 -13.96
CA MET A 134 -3.88 4.18 -14.39
C MET A 134 -3.60 4.32 -15.88
N ASN A 135 -2.36 4.03 -16.30
CA ASN A 135 -1.89 4.38 -17.64
C ASN A 135 -1.76 3.15 -18.52
N ARG A 136 -1.23 2.05 -17.96
CA ARG A 136 -1.05 0.78 -18.66
C ARG A 136 -1.57 -0.34 -17.78
N ASP A 137 -2.20 -1.31 -18.39
CA ASP A 137 -2.59 -2.57 -17.78
C ASP A 137 -1.43 -3.29 -17.06
N VAL A 138 -0.22 -3.16 -17.59
CA VAL A 138 1.01 -3.72 -16.99
C VAL A 138 1.39 -3.03 -15.66
N ASP A 139 0.85 -1.84 -15.36
CA ASP A 139 1.13 -1.12 -14.11
C ASP A 139 0.78 -1.96 -12.86
N ILE A 140 -0.12 -2.95 -13.00
CA ILE A 140 -0.48 -3.90 -11.93
C ILE A 140 0.68 -4.82 -11.53
N ALA A 141 1.64 -5.10 -12.43
CA ALA A 141 2.73 -6.04 -12.19
C ALA A 141 3.58 -5.63 -10.96
N ALA A 142 3.86 -4.33 -10.84
CA ALA A 142 4.59 -3.77 -9.70
C ALA A 142 3.84 -3.98 -8.37
N MET A 143 2.52 -3.91 -8.37
CA MET A 143 1.72 -4.20 -7.18
C MET A 143 1.74 -5.70 -6.86
N LEU A 144 1.55 -6.57 -7.87
CA LEU A 144 1.55 -8.02 -7.71
C LEU A 144 2.86 -8.53 -7.12
N SER A 145 4.00 -8.02 -7.55
CA SER A 145 5.32 -8.44 -7.04
C SER A 145 5.54 -8.15 -5.56
N LEU A 146 4.75 -7.24 -4.94
CA LEU A 146 4.82 -7.00 -3.50
C LEU A 146 4.20 -8.13 -2.67
N PHE A 147 3.08 -8.72 -3.10
CA PHE A 147 2.38 -9.73 -2.28
C PHE A 147 2.40 -11.15 -2.86
N ARG A 148 2.59 -11.32 -4.19
CA ARG A 148 2.74 -12.61 -4.87
C ARG A 148 4.17 -12.73 -5.43
N PRO A 149 5.11 -13.35 -4.70
CA PRO A 149 6.47 -13.50 -5.20
C PRO A 149 6.50 -14.46 -6.39
N ASP A 150 7.37 -14.20 -7.37
CA ASP A 150 7.55 -15.10 -8.50
C ASP A 150 8.13 -16.46 -8.10
N SER A 151 8.68 -16.61 -6.89
CA SER A 151 9.10 -17.91 -6.31
C SER A 151 7.94 -18.90 -6.18
N LEU A 152 6.70 -18.42 -6.24
CA LEU A 152 5.49 -19.24 -6.23
C LEU A 152 5.47 -20.24 -7.39
N TRP A 153 6.08 -19.89 -8.54
CA TRP A 153 6.18 -20.80 -9.68
C TRP A 153 6.99 -22.05 -9.33
N GLU A 154 8.15 -21.85 -8.68
CA GLU A 154 9.01 -22.93 -8.21
C GLU A 154 8.38 -23.72 -7.07
N ASP A 155 7.73 -23.03 -6.11
CA ASP A 155 7.04 -23.68 -4.99
C ASP A 155 5.87 -24.57 -5.44
N MET A 156 5.21 -24.22 -6.56
CA MET A 156 4.14 -25.01 -7.17
C MET A 156 4.65 -26.02 -8.20
N HIS A 157 5.95 -26.07 -8.46
CA HIS A 157 6.56 -26.91 -9.49
C HIS A 157 5.95 -26.73 -10.89
N CYS A 158 5.57 -25.49 -11.23
CA CYS A 158 5.00 -25.15 -12.54
C CYS A 158 6.10 -24.69 -13.52
N ASP A 159 6.15 -25.26 -14.71
CA ASP A 159 7.05 -24.79 -15.77
C ASP A 159 6.66 -23.36 -16.18
N ARG A 160 7.63 -22.44 -16.19
CA ARG A 160 7.50 -21.04 -16.64
C ARG A 160 7.12 -20.88 -18.12
N LYS A 161 7.05 -21.96 -18.89
CA LYS A 161 6.47 -22.00 -20.24
C LYS A 161 4.95 -22.10 -20.22
N THR A 162 4.36 -22.62 -19.14
CA THR A 162 2.91 -22.76 -18.97
C THR A 162 2.27 -21.39 -18.90
N ASN A 163 1.40 -21.05 -19.85
CA ASN A 163 0.64 -19.81 -19.79
C ASN A 163 -0.57 -20.00 -18.86
N PRO A 164 -0.58 -19.43 -17.65
CA PRO A 164 -1.62 -19.68 -16.68
C PRO A 164 -2.94 -19.02 -17.11
N PHE A 165 -2.92 -17.99 -17.96
CA PHE A 165 -4.11 -17.32 -18.46
C PHE A 165 -5.00 -18.20 -19.34
N HIS A 166 -4.46 -19.26 -19.94
CA HIS A 166 -5.21 -20.21 -20.74
C HIS A 166 -5.84 -21.35 -19.92
N LEU A 167 -5.52 -21.44 -18.62
CA LEU A 167 -6.10 -22.47 -17.77
C LEU A 167 -7.56 -22.13 -17.41
N GLU A 168 -8.28 -23.09 -16.87
CA GLU A 168 -9.56 -22.85 -16.20
C GLU A 168 -9.33 -22.30 -14.78
N ASP A 169 -10.34 -21.68 -14.18
CA ASP A 169 -10.21 -20.98 -12.89
C ASP A 169 -10.00 -21.92 -11.70
N ASP A 170 -10.46 -23.17 -11.80
CA ASP A 170 -10.28 -24.23 -10.81
C ASP A 170 -8.92 -24.93 -10.90
N HIS A 171 -8.14 -24.68 -11.96
CA HIS A 171 -6.84 -25.28 -12.13
C HIS A 171 -5.86 -24.78 -11.06
N PRO A 172 -5.08 -25.66 -10.39
CA PRO A 172 -4.09 -25.27 -9.38
C PRO A 172 -3.15 -24.13 -9.78
N PHE A 173 -2.71 -24.06 -11.04
CA PHE A 173 -1.78 -23.05 -11.56
C PHE A 173 -2.47 -21.77 -12.06
N ALA A 174 -3.81 -21.70 -12.07
CA ALA A 174 -4.54 -20.48 -12.45
C ALA A 174 -4.15 -19.29 -11.56
N VAL A 175 -3.83 -19.57 -10.29
CA VAL A 175 -3.36 -18.57 -9.32
C VAL A 175 -2.08 -17.84 -9.77
N LEU A 176 -1.27 -18.46 -10.64
CA LEU A 176 -0.02 -17.90 -11.15
C LEU A 176 -0.26 -16.74 -12.13
N ARG A 177 -1.49 -16.53 -12.65
CA ARG A 177 -1.86 -15.32 -13.42
C ARG A 177 -1.58 -14.04 -12.64
N ALA A 178 -1.72 -14.10 -11.32
CA ALA A 178 -1.53 -12.98 -10.41
C ALA A 178 -0.08 -12.83 -9.91
N THR A 179 0.93 -13.14 -10.72
CA THR A 179 2.34 -12.80 -10.44
C THR A 179 2.87 -11.79 -11.45
N SER A 180 3.86 -10.99 -11.04
CA SER A 180 4.50 -10.00 -11.92
C SER A 180 5.13 -10.68 -13.15
N PHE A 181 5.77 -11.83 -12.97
CA PHE A 181 6.30 -12.62 -14.08
C PHE A 181 5.23 -12.97 -15.13
N ALA A 182 4.05 -13.44 -14.71
CA ALA A 182 2.99 -13.81 -15.65
C ALA A 182 2.49 -12.62 -16.47
N VAL A 183 2.31 -11.47 -15.81
CA VAL A 183 1.89 -10.22 -16.46
C VAL A 183 2.91 -9.80 -17.52
N HIS A 184 4.18 -9.70 -17.16
CA HIS A 184 5.23 -9.32 -18.10
C HIS A 184 5.42 -10.33 -19.23
N ARG A 185 5.34 -11.64 -18.93
CA ARG A 185 5.64 -12.70 -19.91
C ARG A 185 4.55 -12.93 -20.93
N TYR A 186 3.29 -12.78 -20.51
CA TYR A 186 2.13 -13.17 -21.31
C TYR A 186 1.24 -11.98 -21.64
N LEU A 187 0.87 -11.16 -20.65
CA LEU A 187 -0.09 -10.07 -20.83
C LEU A 187 0.52 -8.88 -21.58
N ASP A 188 1.70 -8.41 -21.18
CA ASP A 188 2.40 -7.30 -21.84
C ASP A 188 2.77 -7.63 -23.30
N THR A 189 3.07 -8.91 -23.56
CA THR A 189 3.45 -9.39 -24.89
C THR A 189 2.28 -9.58 -25.87
N LEU A 190 1.03 -9.41 -25.42
CA LEU A 190 -0.13 -9.47 -26.32
C LEU A 190 -0.06 -8.34 -27.36
N PRO A 191 -0.38 -8.63 -28.64
CA PRO A 191 -0.52 -7.60 -29.66
C PRO A 191 -1.46 -6.47 -29.21
N GLU A 192 -1.15 -5.22 -29.58
CA GLU A 192 -1.95 -4.04 -29.20
C GLU A 192 -3.42 -4.15 -29.62
N LYS A 193 -3.69 -4.81 -30.76
CA LYS A 193 -5.04 -5.08 -31.25
C LYS A 193 -5.89 -5.97 -30.34
N ASP A 194 -5.27 -6.79 -29.47
CA ASP A 194 -5.94 -7.79 -28.64
C ASP A 194 -6.44 -7.20 -27.30
N HIS A 195 -6.96 -5.98 -27.32
CA HIS A 195 -7.44 -5.24 -26.14
C HIS A 195 -8.59 -5.95 -25.40
N VAL A 196 -9.47 -6.68 -26.10
CA VAL A 196 -10.54 -7.48 -25.48
C VAL A 196 -9.95 -8.60 -24.63
N LYS A 197 -9.05 -9.40 -25.23
CA LYS A 197 -8.36 -10.51 -24.56
C LYS A 197 -7.53 -10.02 -23.36
N ARG A 198 -6.90 -8.85 -23.51
CA ARG A 198 -6.17 -8.16 -22.42
C ARG A 198 -7.12 -7.81 -21.26
N GLY A 199 -8.31 -7.29 -21.56
CA GLY A 199 -9.35 -7.04 -20.56
C GLY A 199 -9.80 -8.31 -19.82
N GLU A 200 -10.09 -9.39 -20.56
CA GLU A 200 -10.47 -10.69 -19.99
C GLU A 200 -9.37 -11.25 -19.06
N TRP A 201 -8.10 -11.11 -19.46
CA TRP A 201 -6.98 -11.57 -18.64
C TRP A 201 -6.77 -10.72 -17.39
N LEU A 202 -7.00 -9.40 -17.46
CA LEU A 202 -6.97 -8.53 -16.29
C LEU A 202 -8.09 -8.87 -15.30
N GLU A 203 -9.29 -9.14 -15.79
CA GLU A 203 -10.42 -9.57 -14.96
C GLU A 203 -10.06 -10.81 -14.15
N ARG A 204 -9.48 -11.83 -14.80
CA ARG A 204 -9.00 -13.05 -14.13
C ARG A 204 -7.91 -12.79 -13.08
N ILE A 205 -7.10 -11.73 -13.23
CA ILE A 205 -6.15 -11.32 -12.18
C ILE A 205 -6.92 -10.70 -11.01
N TYR A 206 -7.86 -9.79 -11.30
CA TYR A 206 -8.63 -9.08 -10.28
C TYR A 206 -9.44 -10.02 -9.40
N ASP A 207 -10.03 -11.07 -9.95
CA ASP A 207 -10.78 -12.07 -9.17
C ASP A 207 -9.92 -12.75 -8.08
N ILE A 208 -8.60 -12.79 -8.28
CA ILE A 208 -7.66 -13.42 -7.33
C ILE A 208 -7.22 -12.43 -6.25
N VAL A 209 -7.06 -11.14 -6.58
CA VAL A 209 -6.28 -10.20 -5.74
C VAL A 209 -7.03 -8.93 -5.35
N LEU A 210 -8.17 -8.63 -5.97
CA LEU A 210 -8.85 -7.35 -5.84
C LEU A 210 -10.27 -7.54 -5.31
N LEU A 211 -10.53 -6.94 -4.15
CA LEU A 211 -11.89 -6.69 -3.70
C LEU A 211 -12.33 -5.31 -4.19
N LYS A 212 -13.37 -5.26 -5.04
CA LYS A 212 -13.93 -4.02 -5.58
C LYS A 212 -15.39 -3.88 -5.19
N GLN A 213 -15.76 -2.69 -4.72
CA GLN A 213 -17.16 -2.27 -4.53
C GLN A 213 -17.37 -0.96 -5.27
N GLY A 214 -18.49 -0.86 -5.99
CA GLY A 214 -18.91 0.37 -6.67
C GLY A 214 -20.15 0.96 -6.00
N PHE A 215 -20.54 2.16 -6.40
CA PHE A 215 -21.77 2.79 -5.90
C PHE A 215 -23.04 1.99 -6.24
N GLY A 216 -23.01 1.21 -7.32
CA GLY A 216 -24.09 0.29 -7.68
C GLY A 216 -24.10 -1.02 -6.89
N THR A 217 -23.06 -1.33 -6.10
CA THR A 217 -23.02 -2.56 -5.31
C THR A 217 -24.10 -2.53 -4.23
N THR A 218 -24.88 -3.60 -4.12
CA THR A 218 -25.93 -3.75 -3.12
C THR A 218 -25.40 -4.53 -1.92
N MET A 219 -25.58 -3.99 -0.71
CA MET A 219 -25.29 -4.64 0.55
C MET A 219 -26.55 -4.63 1.41
N ASN A 220 -26.98 -5.80 1.88
CA ASN A 220 -28.21 -5.95 2.69
C ASN A 220 -29.46 -5.30 2.06
N GLY A 221 -29.61 -5.43 0.73
CA GLY A 221 -30.74 -4.87 -0.01
C GLY A 221 -30.67 -3.37 -0.31
N VAL A 222 -29.60 -2.67 0.10
CA VAL A 222 -29.41 -1.24 -0.14
C VAL A 222 -28.18 -1.01 -1.01
N SER A 223 -28.28 -0.18 -2.05
CA SER A 223 -27.11 0.18 -2.85
C SER A 223 -26.20 1.13 -2.08
N ILE A 224 -24.88 0.94 -2.15
CA ILE A 224 -23.93 1.81 -1.46
C ILE A 224 -24.13 3.29 -1.86
N GLY A 225 -24.45 3.53 -3.14
CA GLY A 225 -24.70 4.86 -3.68
C GLY A 225 -25.97 5.53 -3.17
N SER A 226 -26.97 4.80 -2.67
CA SER A 226 -28.23 5.42 -2.21
C SER A 226 -28.06 6.26 -0.94
N ALA A 227 -26.98 6.06 -0.18
CA ALA A 227 -26.64 6.87 0.98
C ALA A 227 -25.91 8.18 0.62
N ILE A 228 -25.52 8.36 -0.65
CA ILE A 228 -24.77 9.55 -1.08
C ILE A 228 -25.77 10.62 -1.51
N PRO A 229 -25.77 11.80 -0.85
CA PRO A 229 -26.67 12.88 -1.24
C PRO A 229 -26.32 13.38 -2.63
N PRO A 230 -27.30 13.78 -3.46
CA PRO A 230 -27.07 14.22 -4.83
C PRO A 230 -26.20 15.48 -4.91
N VAL A 231 -26.26 16.35 -3.89
CA VAL A 231 -25.42 17.55 -3.76
C VAL A 231 -25.07 17.78 -2.29
N LYS A 232 -23.82 18.11 -2.01
CA LYS A 232 -23.37 18.62 -0.71
C LYS A 232 -22.62 19.94 -0.90
N THR A 233 -23.27 21.05 -0.56
CA THR A 233 -22.63 22.38 -0.59
C THR A 233 -22.04 22.69 0.78
N THR A 234 -20.75 23.03 0.82
CA THR A 234 -20.07 23.48 2.05
C THR A 234 -19.47 24.85 1.79
N ILE A 235 -19.83 25.84 2.61
CA ILE A 235 -19.29 27.21 2.53
C ILE A 235 -18.09 27.31 3.47
N HIS A 236 -16.92 27.61 2.92
CA HIS A 236 -15.71 27.84 3.69
C HIS A 236 -15.41 29.34 3.73
N HIS A 237 -15.43 29.92 4.92
CA HIS A 237 -15.02 31.31 5.12
C HIS A 237 -13.50 31.40 5.25
N TRP A 238 -12.86 32.15 4.35
CA TRP A 238 -11.43 32.39 4.38
C TRP A 238 -11.16 33.83 4.84
N PHE A 239 -10.45 33.97 5.96
CA PHE A 239 -10.01 35.28 6.44
C PHE A 239 -8.54 35.49 6.05
N ARG A 240 -8.28 36.50 5.21
CA ARG A 240 -6.92 36.91 4.85
C ARG A 240 -6.46 38.01 5.79
N TYR A 241 -5.60 37.68 6.75
CA TYR A 241 -4.94 38.70 7.56
C TYR A 241 -3.90 39.44 6.71
N ARG A 242 -4.13 40.73 6.47
CA ARG A 242 -3.15 41.61 5.84
C ARG A 242 -2.17 42.05 6.93
N ARG A 243 -0.94 41.51 6.95
CA ARG A 243 0.12 42.10 7.79
C ARG A 243 0.39 43.51 7.27
N LYS A 244 -0.12 44.53 7.97
CA LYS A 244 0.46 45.88 7.89
C LYS A 244 1.79 45.83 8.62
N GLY A 245 2.83 46.40 8.01
CA GLY A 245 4.17 46.43 8.59
C GLY A 245 4.19 47.17 9.93
N GLY A 246 5.09 46.74 10.81
CA GLY A 246 5.51 47.48 12.00
C GLY A 246 4.80 47.07 13.29
N GLN A 247 5.63 46.69 14.27
CA GLN A 247 5.37 46.46 15.70
C GLN A 247 4.61 45.19 16.13
N CYS A 248 5.42 44.29 16.70
CA CYS A 248 4.98 43.26 17.62
C CYS A 248 4.62 43.93 18.95
N ASP A 249 3.35 43.87 19.34
CA ASP A 249 2.96 43.96 20.75
C ASP A 249 2.23 42.68 21.13
N GLY A 250 2.72 42.05 22.19
CA GLY A 250 2.18 40.81 22.74
C GLY A 250 0.77 41.05 23.29
N GLY A 251 -0.17 40.21 22.87
CA GLY A 251 -1.52 40.19 23.40
C GLY A 251 -2.03 38.77 23.55
N HIS A 252 -1.99 38.27 24.77
CA HIS A 252 -2.72 37.10 25.24
C HIS A 252 -4.20 37.20 24.85
N PHE A 253 -4.79 36.18 24.23
CA PHE A 253 -6.25 36.05 24.22
C PHE A 253 -6.68 34.59 24.40
N GLY A 254 -7.34 34.36 25.54
CA GLY A 254 -7.95 33.11 25.95
C GLY A 254 -9.23 32.79 25.19
N ARG A 255 -9.60 31.51 25.28
CA ARG A 255 -10.82 30.93 24.71
C ARG A 255 -12.07 31.41 25.46
N LYS A 256 -13.12 31.70 24.70
CA LYS A 256 -14.50 31.42 25.09
C LYS A 256 -15.04 30.39 24.11
#